data_AF-A0A1Y0L6G6-F1
#
_entry.id   AF-A0A1Y0L6G6-F1
#
_cell.length_a   1.000
_cell.length_b   1.000
_cell.length_c   1.000
_cell.angle_alpha   90.00
_cell.angle_beta   90.00
_cell.angle_gamma   90.00
#
_symmetry.space_group_name_H-M   'P 1'
#
loop_
_entity.id
_entity.type
_entity.pdbx_description
1 polymer ?
#
loop_
_entity_poly.entity_id
_entity_poly.type
_entity_poly.pdbx_seq_one_letter_code
_entity_poly.pdbx_strand_id
1 'polypeptide(L)'
;MQSGISHTLRLTLLLLATSGLIPLEASGNEAKSPDVTQSAAAPRVSEKVSINQGTAEMLAGAMNGVGLKKARSIVEYREQYGPFTSVEQLSEVPGFGTALVERNLSRLKL
;
A
#
# COMPACT_ATOMS: atom_id res chain seq x y z
N MET A 1 23.59 -0.27 47.06
CA MET A 1 23.77 0.96 46.25
C MET A 1 24.75 0.64 45.15
N GLN A 2 24.36 0.87 43.89
CA GLN A 2 25.16 0.82 42.64
C GLN A 2 25.48 -0.59 42.10
N SER A 3 24.57 -1.28 41.37
CA SER A 3 24.20 -1.13 39.95
C SER A 3 25.35 -1.34 38.95
N GLY A 4 25.43 -2.57 38.42
CA GLY A 4 25.66 -2.89 37.00
C GLY A 4 26.86 -2.26 36.32
N ILE A 5 28.00 -2.93 36.40
CA ILE A 5 29.16 -2.68 35.55
C ILE A 5 28.76 -3.00 34.09
N SER A 6 28.52 -1.93 33.36
CA SER A 6 28.80 -1.67 31.94
C SER A 6 28.93 -2.88 31.02
N HIS A 7 27.99 -2.93 30.07
CA HIS A 7 28.01 -3.80 28.89
C HIS A 7 29.38 -3.86 28.20
N THR A 8 29.91 -5.08 28.12
CA THR A 8 31.07 -5.48 27.33
C THR A 8 30.81 -5.22 25.85
N LEU A 9 31.07 -3.99 25.41
CA LEU A 9 31.06 -3.56 24.01
C LEU A 9 32.20 -4.28 23.27
N ARG A 10 31.92 -5.45 22.70
CA ARG A 10 32.81 -6.13 21.75
C ARG A 10 32.76 -5.45 20.39
N LEU A 11 33.41 -4.30 20.30
CA LEU A 11 33.69 -3.62 19.03
C LEU A 11 34.96 -4.22 18.42
N THR A 12 34.84 -5.41 17.84
CA THR A 12 35.92 -6.03 17.07
C THR A 12 35.92 -5.41 15.67
N LEU A 13 36.77 -4.40 15.51
CA LEU A 13 37.22 -3.86 14.24
C LEU A 13 38.03 -4.93 13.49
N LEU A 14 37.59 -5.35 12.30
CA LEU A 14 38.49 -5.93 11.31
C LEU A 14 38.10 -5.49 9.89
N LEU A 15 39.03 -4.73 9.33
CA LEU A 15 39.09 -4.16 8.00
C LEU A 15 39.52 -5.25 7.01
N LEU A 16 38.79 -5.48 5.92
CA LEU A 16 39.36 -6.00 4.67
C LEU A 16 38.73 -5.28 3.49
N ALA A 17 39.55 -4.41 2.89
CA ALA A 17 39.34 -3.85 1.58
C ALA A 17 39.61 -4.92 0.51
N THR A 18 38.66 -5.13 -0.40
CA THR A 18 38.94 -5.76 -1.69
C THR A 18 38.34 -4.91 -2.80
N SER A 19 39.26 -4.42 -3.63
CA SER A 19 39.04 -3.62 -4.83
C SER A 19 38.14 -4.34 -5.84
N GLY A 20 37.14 -3.62 -6.34
CA GLY A 20 36.32 -4.03 -7.48
C GLY A 20 36.17 -2.86 -8.45
N LEU A 21 36.96 -2.91 -9.53
CA LEU A 21 36.96 -2.01 -10.68
C LEU A 21 35.59 -2.09 -11.39
N ILE A 22 34.86 -0.97 -11.54
CA ILE A 22 33.67 -0.88 -12.40
C ILE A 22 34.04 -0.01 -13.60
N PRO A 23 33.82 -0.47 -14.85
CA PRO A 23 34.15 0.30 -16.04
C PRO A 23 33.19 1.49 -16.21
N LEU A 24 33.77 2.64 -16.57
CA LEU A 24 33.07 3.84 -17.00
C LEU A 24 32.75 3.66 -18.49
N GLU A 25 31.55 3.22 -18.82
CA GLU A 25 31.08 3.20 -20.21
C GLU A 25 30.37 4.51 -20.52
N ALA A 26 30.97 5.27 -21.43
CA ALA A 26 30.53 6.57 -21.88
C ALA A 26 29.52 6.46 -23.02
N SER A 27 28.52 7.35 -22.97
CA SER A 27 27.94 8.09 -24.10
C SER A 27 27.25 7.31 -25.23
N GLY A 28 25.92 7.41 -25.22
CA GLY A 28 25.03 7.14 -26.35
C GLY A 28 23.71 7.86 -26.16
N ASN A 29 23.71 9.16 -26.45
CA ASN A 29 22.55 10.05 -26.51
C ASN A 29 21.60 9.64 -27.65
N GLU A 30 20.29 9.58 -27.39
CA GLU A 30 19.20 10.07 -28.27
C GLU A 30 17.84 9.64 -27.67
N ALA A 31 17.10 10.58 -27.05
CA ALA A 31 16.10 11.42 -27.70
C ALA A 31 14.71 10.77 -27.77
N LYS A 32 13.90 11.02 -26.73
CA LYS A 32 12.45 11.09 -26.90
C LYS A 32 11.82 12.09 -25.94
N SER A 33 11.82 13.35 -26.36
CA SER A 33 10.70 14.25 -26.14
C SER A 33 10.37 14.82 -27.51
N PRO A 34 9.11 14.75 -27.93
CA PRO A 34 8.15 15.70 -27.40
C PRO A 34 6.82 15.04 -27.03
N ASP A 35 6.12 15.57 -26.02
CA ASP A 35 4.77 16.13 -26.22
C ASP A 35 4.23 16.69 -24.91
N VAL A 36 4.18 18.01 -24.83
CA VAL A 36 3.23 18.73 -23.97
C VAL A 36 1.97 18.91 -24.80
N THR A 37 0.89 18.19 -24.49
CA THR A 37 -0.49 18.68 -24.30
C THR A 37 -1.47 17.50 -24.35
N GLN A 38 -1.93 17.05 -23.18
CA GLN A 38 -3.26 16.45 -23.09
C GLN A 38 -4.02 17.07 -21.94
N SER A 39 -4.45 18.32 -22.13
CA SER A 39 -5.57 18.90 -21.40
C SER A 39 -6.83 18.70 -22.25
N ALA A 40 -7.60 17.66 -21.94
CA ALA A 40 -9.07 17.61 -22.06
C ALA A 40 -9.58 16.23 -21.63
N ALA A 41 -10.06 16.16 -20.38
CA ALA A 41 -11.02 15.17 -19.88
C ALA A 41 -10.73 13.68 -20.13
N ALA A 42 -9.66 13.14 -19.53
CA ALA A 42 -9.62 11.71 -19.23
C ALA A 42 -10.65 11.40 -18.14
N PRO A 43 -11.43 10.30 -18.23
CA PRO A 43 -12.47 10.01 -17.27
C PRO A 43 -11.83 9.91 -15.90
N ARG A 44 -12.53 10.39 -14.87
CA ARG A 44 -12.19 10.07 -13.48
C ARG A 44 -12.41 8.57 -13.33
N VAL A 45 -11.47 7.75 -13.81
CA VAL A 45 -11.39 6.34 -13.46
C VAL A 45 -11.08 6.41 -11.98
N SER A 46 -12.14 6.36 -11.18
CA SER A 46 -12.00 6.16 -9.74
C SER A 46 -11.28 4.83 -9.64
N GLU A 47 -9.97 4.88 -9.40
CA GLU A 47 -9.14 3.69 -9.33
C GLU A 47 -9.77 2.78 -8.28
N LYS A 48 -10.30 1.64 -8.74
CA LYS A 48 -11.02 0.72 -7.86
C LYS A 48 -10.03 0.15 -6.87
N VAL A 49 -10.35 0.25 -5.58
CA VAL A 49 -9.52 -0.34 -4.53
C VAL A 49 -9.86 -1.82 -4.36
N SER A 50 -8.83 -2.67 -4.21
CA SER A 50 -9.02 -4.09 -3.90
C SER A 50 -9.37 -4.26 -2.42
N ILE A 51 -10.44 -4.98 -2.12
CA ILE A 51 -10.83 -5.30 -0.74
C ILE A 51 -9.94 -6.37 -0.10
N ASN A 52 -9.31 -7.23 -0.91
CA ASN A 52 -8.40 -8.26 -0.42
C ASN A 52 -6.97 -7.75 -0.20
N GLN A 53 -6.53 -6.78 -1.01
CA GLN A 53 -5.15 -6.28 -0.98
C GLN A 53 -5.02 -4.87 -0.38
N GLY A 54 -6.11 -4.10 -0.37
CA GLY A 54 -6.10 -2.72 0.12
C GLY A 54 -5.75 -2.64 1.61
N THR A 55 -4.96 -1.64 1.97
CA THR A 55 -4.76 -1.26 3.38
C THR A 55 -5.99 -0.55 3.92
N ALA A 56 -6.13 -0.48 5.24
CA ALA A 56 -7.22 0.25 5.87
C ALA A 56 -7.26 1.74 5.45
N GLU A 57 -6.09 2.35 5.23
CA GLU A 57 -5.97 3.74 4.78
C GLU A 57 -6.45 3.91 3.33
N MET A 58 -6.04 3.00 2.44
CA MET A 58 -6.48 3.01 1.04
C MET A 58 -8.00 2.81 0.93
N LEU A 59 -8.55 1.86 1.69
CA LEU A 59 -9.99 1.60 1.71
C LEU A 59 -10.76 2.81 2.24
N ALA A 60 -10.29 3.44 3.32
CA ALA A 60 -10.92 4.64 3.87
C ALA A 60 -10.86 5.85 2.92
N GLY A 61 -9.77 6.00 2.16
CA GLY A 61 -9.64 7.07 1.17
C GLY A 61 -10.49 6.85 -0.09
N ALA A 62 -10.64 5.60 -0.52
CA ALA A 62 -11.36 5.27 -1.74
C ALA A 62 -12.89 5.18 -1.55
N MET A 63 -13.35 4.71 -0.38
CA MET A 63 -14.76 4.43 -0.12
C MET A 63 -15.50 5.63 0.49
N ASN A 64 -16.69 5.93 -0.01
CA ASN A 64 -17.55 6.98 0.52
C ASN A 64 -18.27 6.51 1.80
N GLY A 65 -18.13 7.26 2.89
CA GLY A 65 -18.76 6.95 4.18
C GLY A 65 -18.03 5.89 5.02
N VAL A 66 -16.79 5.56 4.65
CA VAL A 66 -15.93 4.59 5.33
C VAL A 66 -14.71 5.31 5.89
N GLY A 67 -14.66 5.47 7.21
CA GLY A 67 -13.45 5.95 7.89
C GLY A 67 -12.51 4.82 8.27
N LEU A 68 -11.33 5.16 8.79
CA LEU A 68 -10.29 4.20 9.21
C LEU A 68 -10.82 3.08 10.11
N LYS A 69 -11.74 3.38 11.04
CA LYS A 69 -12.31 2.37 11.95
C LYS A 69 -13.04 1.26 11.19
N LYS A 70 -13.90 1.63 10.22
CA LYS A 70 -14.63 0.66 9.40
C LYS A 70 -13.70 -0.06 8.43
N ALA A 71 -12.77 0.67 7.82
CA ALA A 71 -11.80 0.05 6.92
C ALA A 71 -10.91 -1.00 7.63
N ARG A 72 -10.54 -0.77 8.90
CA ARG A 72 -9.86 -1.78 9.72
C ARG A 72 -10.69 -3.04 9.91
N SER A 73 -12.00 -2.92 10.11
CA SER A 73 -12.90 -4.08 10.21
C SER A 73 -12.90 -4.94 8.94
N ILE A 74 -12.68 -4.36 7.75
CA ILE A 74 -12.52 -5.15 6.51
C ILE A 74 -11.25 -5.99 6.57
N VAL A 75 -10.13 -5.38 6.99
CA VAL A 75 -8.84 -6.07 7.11
C VAL A 75 -8.92 -7.18 8.15
N GLU A 76 -9.49 -6.89 9.31
CA GLU A 76 -9.67 -7.85 10.39
C GLU A 76 -10.60 -8.99 9.99
N TYR A 77 -11.68 -8.70 9.27
CA TYR A 77 -12.59 -9.73 8.76
C TYR A 77 -11.86 -10.68 7.80
N ARG A 78 -11.06 -10.18 6.86
CA ARG A 78 -10.31 -11.07 5.94
C ARG A 78 -9.19 -11.86 6.62
N GLU A 79 -8.64 -11.35 7.72
CA GLU A 79 -7.65 -12.08 8.53
C GLU A 79 -8.31 -13.22 9.33
N GLN A 80 -9.55 -13.04 9.78
CA GLN A 80 -10.27 -14.04 10.57
C GLN A 80 -11.02 -15.08 9.72
N TYR A 81 -11.66 -14.65 8.64
CA TYR A 81 -12.54 -15.48 7.82
C TYR A 81 -11.94 -15.85 6.45
N GLY A 82 -10.81 -15.24 6.09
CA GLY A 82 -10.17 -15.41 4.79
C GLY A 82 -10.57 -14.33 3.76
N PRO A 83 -10.02 -14.37 2.55
CA PRO A 83 -10.26 -13.36 1.54
C PRO A 83 -11.74 -13.32 1.09
N PHE A 84 -12.21 -12.13 0.74
CA PHE A 84 -13.53 -11.93 0.17
C PHE A 84 -13.62 -12.55 -1.23
N THR A 85 -14.67 -13.32 -1.46
CA THR A 85 -14.99 -13.93 -2.76
C THR A 85 -15.89 -13.04 -3.61
N SER A 86 -16.60 -12.10 -2.98
CA SER A 86 -17.50 -11.15 -3.63
C SER A 86 -17.55 -9.84 -2.84
N VAL A 87 -17.81 -8.72 -3.51
CA VAL A 87 -17.87 -7.40 -2.86
C VAL A 87 -19.08 -7.31 -1.90
N GLU A 88 -20.15 -8.03 -2.18
CA GLU A 88 -21.36 -8.10 -1.35
C GLU A 88 -21.08 -8.63 0.06
N GLN A 89 -20.09 -9.51 0.23
CA GLN A 89 -19.68 -10.02 1.55
C GLN A 89 -19.19 -8.92 2.51
N LEU A 90 -18.91 -7.71 2.01
CA LEU A 90 -18.69 -6.57 2.90
C LEU A 90 -19.88 -6.31 3.83
N SER A 91 -21.11 -6.71 3.48
CA SER A 91 -22.27 -6.57 4.40
C SER A 91 -22.18 -7.48 5.63
N GLU A 92 -21.33 -8.52 5.59
CA GLU A 92 -21.06 -9.40 6.73
C GLU A 92 -20.08 -8.76 7.72
N VAL A 93 -19.37 -7.69 7.31
CA VAL A 93 -18.42 -6.96 8.15
C VAL A 93 -19.17 -6.05 9.12
N PRO A 94 -18.87 -6.08 10.44
CA PRO A 94 -19.51 -5.22 11.42
C PRO A 94 -19.43 -3.74 11.05
N GLY A 95 -20.58 -3.07 10.94
CA GLY A 95 -20.67 -1.64 10.60
C GLY A 95 -20.75 -1.33 9.09
N PHE A 96 -20.83 -2.35 8.23
CA PHE A 96 -21.15 -2.24 6.81
C PHE A 96 -22.58 -2.70 6.53
N GLY A 97 -23.50 -1.74 6.46
CA GLY A 97 -24.86 -2.03 5.99
C GLY A 97 -24.92 -2.11 4.46
N THR A 98 -25.95 -2.78 3.92
CA THR A 98 -26.20 -2.93 2.48
C THR A 98 -26.09 -1.61 1.72
N ALA A 99 -26.74 -0.54 2.22
CA ALA A 99 -26.70 0.78 1.59
C ALA A 99 -25.29 1.39 1.48
N LEU A 100 -24.39 1.06 2.42
CA LEU A 100 -23.00 1.51 2.38
C LEU A 100 -22.19 0.71 1.36
N VAL A 101 -22.44 -0.59 1.26
CA VAL A 101 -21.81 -1.48 0.27
C VAL A 101 -22.23 -1.07 -1.14
N GLU A 102 -23.53 -0.94 -1.39
CA GLU A 102 -24.10 -0.56 -2.70
C GLU A 102 -23.50 0.74 -3.25
N ARG A 103 -23.37 1.76 -2.39
CA ARG A 103 -22.76 3.05 -2.76
C ARG A 103 -21.30 2.92 -3.21
N ASN A 104 -20.61 1.90 -2.73
CA ASN A 104 -19.18 1.71 -2.97
C ASN A 104 -18.87 0.63 -4.01
N LEU A 105 -19.85 -0.16 -4.49
CA LEU A 105 -19.64 -1.23 -5.48
C LEU A 105 -18.82 -0.79 -6.70
N SER A 106 -19.08 0.42 -7.21
CA SER A 106 -18.36 0.97 -8.38
C SER A 106 -16.90 1.33 -8.11
N ARG A 107 -16.50 1.45 -6.83
CA ARG A 107 -15.17 1.85 -6.36
C ARG A 107 -14.34 0.66 -5.86
N LEU A 108 -14.93 -0.53 -5.85
CA LEU A 108 -14.35 -1.72 -5.25
C LEU A 108 -14.07 -2.79 -6.31
N LYS A 109 -13.04 -3.58 -6.04
CA LYS A 109 -12.71 -4.81 -6.74
C LYS A 109 -12.23 -5.84 -5.72
N LEU A 110 -12.12 -7.09 -6.15
CA LEU A 110 -11.47 -8.14 -5.36
C LEU A 110 -9.96 -7.94 -5.31
#